data_AF-A0A843JHZ0-F1
#
_entry.id   AF-A0A843JHZ0-F1
#
_cell.length_a   1.000
_cell.length_b   1.000
_cell.length_c   1.000
_cell.angle_alpha   90.00
_cell.angle_beta   90.00
_cell.angle_gamma   90.00
#
_symmetry.space_group_name_H-M   'P 1'
#
loop_
_entity.id
_entity.type
_entity.pdbx_description
1 polymer ?
#
loop_
_entity_poly.entity_id
_entity_poly.type
_entity_poly.pdbx_seq_one_letter_code
_entity_poly.pdbx_strand_id
1 'polypeptide(L)'
;MPLKLFKHRNKDIDLFYTKEMTEERELYDSQRRDVACWRTEEHYLEKNPEYMKIAEANSKKTGLERKAILTAHGMCIKNNWFYCNEDVGYPIQHWIDEVDGQYNVLIIDVCNDKQAKISSEKSVVIHPNESVSNRKLMQYNVQFDVYIPGIGYLDSYLFEEQLKQLQEK
;
A
#
# COMPACT_ATOMS: atom_id res chain seq x y z
N MET A 1 8.34 14.79 -9.65
CA MET A 1 7.48 14.92 -10.87
C MET A 1 6.04 14.82 -10.40
N PRO A 2 5.07 15.63 -10.87
CA PRO A 2 3.72 15.55 -10.33
C PRO A 2 3.12 14.17 -10.60
N LEU A 3 2.49 13.57 -9.58
CA LEU A 3 1.81 12.28 -9.69
C LEU A 3 0.65 12.40 -10.68
N LYS A 4 0.75 11.72 -11.82
CA LYS A 4 -0.36 11.60 -12.77
C LYS A 4 -1.30 10.51 -12.29
N LEU A 5 -2.08 10.78 -11.25
CA LEU A 5 -3.03 9.83 -10.66
C LEU A 5 -4.35 10.56 -10.38
N PHE A 6 -5.46 9.87 -10.57
CA PHE A 6 -6.74 10.31 -10.03
C PHE A 6 -6.73 10.12 -8.52
N LYS A 7 -7.49 10.96 -7.81
CA LYS A 7 -7.60 10.91 -6.36
C LYS A 7 -9.06 10.94 -5.92
N HIS A 8 -9.42 10.04 -5.03
CA HIS A 8 -10.71 10.01 -4.33
C HIS A 8 -10.48 9.96 -2.83
N ARG A 9 -11.30 10.67 -2.06
CA ARG A 9 -11.21 10.70 -0.60
C ARG A 9 -12.44 10.03 0.00
N ASN A 10 -12.22 8.99 0.80
CA ASN A 10 -13.23 8.32 1.59
C ASN A 10 -12.81 8.33 3.07
N LYS A 11 -13.43 9.19 3.87
CA LYS A 11 -13.10 9.36 5.30
C LYS A 11 -11.58 9.60 5.52
N ASP A 12 -10.92 8.68 6.21
CA ASP A 12 -9.50 8.68 6.55
C ASP A 12 -8.60 8.10 5.43
N ILE A 13 -9.19 7.60 4.34
CA ILE A 13 -8.48 6.98 3.23
C ILE A 13 -8.47 7.90 2.01
N ASP A 14 -7.29 8.12 1.43
CA ASP A 14 -7.13 8.70 0.10
C ASP A 14 -6.76 7.60 -0.90
N LEU A 15 -7.62 7.34 -1.88
CA LEU A 15 -7.41 6.41 -2.97
C LEU A 15 -6.79 7.13 -4.16
N PHE A 16 -5.61 6.66 -4.58
CA PHE A 16 -4.90 7.06 -5.79
C PHE A 16 -5.02 5.95 -6.82
N TYR A 17 -5.42 6.29 -8.04
CA TYR A 17 -5.69 5.30 -9.08
C TYR A 17 -5.37 5.80 -10.47
N THR A 18 -5.04 4.87 -11.36
CA THR A 18 -4.74 5.16 -12.76
C THR A 18 -6.00 5.12 -13.62
N LYS A 19 -5.89 5.58 -14.86
CA LYS A 19 -7.03 5.61 -15.78
C LYS A 19 -7.58 4.21 -16.06
N GLU A 20 -6.69 3.23 -16.24
CA GLU A 20 -7.03 1.82 -16.50
C GLU A 20 -7.90 1.24 -15.38
N MET A 21 -7.59 1.59 -14.13
CA MET A 21 -8.35 1.12 -12.97
C MET A 21 -9.78 1.67 -12.94
N THR A 22 -10.05 2.79 -13.62
CA THR A 22 -11.43 3.28 -13.79
C THR A 22 -12.28 2.26 -14.53
N GLU A 23 -11.71 1.66 -15.57
CA GLU A 23 -12.41 0.69 -16.40
C GLU A 23 -12.41 -0.70 -15.77
N GLU A 24 -11.23 -1.21 -15.41
CA GLU A 24 -11.05 -2.59 -14.98
C GLU A 24 -11.56 -2.90 -13.57
N ARG A 25 -11.54 -1.90 -12.69
CA ARG A 25 -12.05 -2.01 -11.31
C ARG A 25 -13.36 -1.27 -11.09
N GLU A 26 -13.98 -0.82 -12.17
CA GLU A 26 -15.26 -0.11 -12.18
C GLU A 26 -15.28 1.14 -11.28
N LEU A 27 -14.18 1.91 -11.21
CA LEU A 27 -14.05 3.09 -10.33
C LEU A 27 -14.74 4.35 -10.90
N TYR A 28 -15.81 4.18 -11.68
CA TYR A 28 -16.48 5.27 -12.41
C TYR A 28 -17.18 6.27 -11.49
N ASP A 29 -17.76 5.81 -10.37
CA ASP A 29 -18.50 6.65 -9.42
C ASP A 29 -17.94 6.56 -7.99
N SER A 30 -18.40 7.47 -7.13
CA SER A 30 -17.90 7.58 -5.76
C SER A 30 -18.25 6.36 -4.91
N GLN A 31 -19.42 5.74 -5.12
CA GLN A 31 -19.84 4.58 -4.35
C GLN A 31 -18.93 3.38 -4.65
N ARG A 32 -18.59 3.17 -5.93
CA ARG A 32 -17.63 2.14 -6.33
C ARG A 32 -16.24 2.38 -5.77
N ARG A 33 -15.78 3.65 -5.75
CA ARG A 33 -14.51 4.03 -5.13
C ARG A 33 -14.51 3.84 -3.61
N ASP A 34 -15.62 4.11 -2.94
CA ASP A 34 -15.76 3.88 -1.51
C ASP A 34 -15.67 2.39 -1.18
N VAL A 35 -16.36 1.55 -1.97
CA VAL A 35 -16.27 0.08 -1.87
C VAL A 35 -14.84 -0.40 -2.13
N ALA A 36 -14.15 0.16 -3.11
CA ALA A 36 -12.76 -0.20 -3.40
C ALA A 36 -11.83 0.15 -2.23
N CYS A 37 -12.00 1.31 -1.58
CA CYS A 37 -11.25 1.67 -0.37
C CYS A 37 -11.46 0.63 0.73
N TRP A 38 -12.73 0.36 1.07
CA TRP A 38 -13.08 -0.58 2.13
C TRP A 38 -12.55 -1.99 1.86
N ARG A 39 -12.77 -2.54 0.66
CA ARG A 39 -12.29 -3.89 0.31
C ARG A 39 -10.78 -4.00 0.37
N THR A 40 -10.07 -2.98 -0.12
CA THR A 40 -8.61 -3.00 -0.15
C THR A 40 -8.05 -2.91 1.28
N GLU A 41 -8.57 -2.02 2.10
CA GLU A 41 -8.22 -1.94 3.52
C GLU A 41 -8.51 -3.26 4.26
N GLU A 42 -9.68 -3.85 4.06
CA GLU A 42 -10.08 -5.10 4.71
C GLU A 42 -9.09 -6.23 4.37
N HIS A 43 -8.74 -6.38 3.09
CA HIS A 43 -7.89 -7.47 2.62
C HIS A 43 -6.39 -7.27 2.93
N TYR A 44 -5.90 -6.04 2.90
CA TYR A 44 -4.47 -5.76 3.08
C TYR A 44 -4.11 -5.52 4.55
N LEU A 45 -5.04 -5.01 5.37
CA LEU A 45 -4.74 -4.54 6.72
C LEU A 45 -5.63 -5.21 7.78
N GLU A 46 -6.95 -5.01 7.73
CA GLU A 46 -7.83 -5.32 8.89
C GLU A 46 -7.90 -6.81 9.22
N LYS A 47 -7.78 -7.68 8.22
CA LYS A 47 -7.78 -9.13 8.42
C LYS A 47 -6.50 -9.68 9.05
N ASN A 48 -5.43 -8.88 9.14
CA ASN A 48 -4.16 -9.25 9.76
C ASN A 48 -3.97 -8.47 11.08
N PRO A 49 -4.24 -9.09 12.24
CA PRO A 49 -4.13 -8.41 13.55
C PRO A 49 -2.73 -7.85 13.84
N GLU A 50 -1.69 -8.49 13.32
CA GLU A 50 -0.30 -8.01 13.44
C GLU A 50 -0.09 -6.70 12.69
N TYR A 51 -0.66 -6.57 11.48
CA TYR A 51 -0.51 -5.37 10.67
C TYR A 51 -1.26 -4.20 11.29
N MET A 52 -2.44 -4.48 11.88
CA MET A 52 -3.18 -3.51 12.68
C MET A 52 -2.36 -2.99 13.87
N LYS A 53 -1.72 -3.88 14.64
CA LYS A 53 -0.84 -3.48 15.77
C LYS A 53 0.32 -2.60 15.32
N ILE A 54 0.94 -2.92 14.17
CA ILE A 54 2.02 -2.12 13.59
C ILE A 54 1.50 -0.74 13.17
N ALA A 55 0.36 -0.68 12.48
CA ALA A 55 -0.26 0.57 12.08
C ALA A 55 -0.63 1.45 13.29
N GLU A 56 -1.18 0.86 14.35
CA GLU A 56 -1.50 1.56 15.61
C GLU A 56 -0.25 2.09 16.31
N ALA A 57 0.82 1.29 16.39
CA ALA A 57 2.08 1.70 16.99
C ALA A 57 2.74 2.85 16.20
N ASN A 58 2.75 2.76 14.86
CA ASN A 58 3.28 3.82 14.02
C ASN A 58 2.46 5.12 14.15
N SER A 59 1.13 5.00 14.24
CA SER A 59 0.24 6.14 14.44
C SER A 59 0.54 6.87 15.76
N LYS A 60 0.69 6.13 16.86
CA LYS A 60 1.05 6.70 18.17
C LYS A 60 2.40 7.40 18.16
N LYS A 61 3.38 6.84 17.44
CA LYS A 61 4.73 7.41 17.31
C LYS A 61 4.75 8.69 16.48
N THR A 62 4.07 8.68 15.33
CA THR A 62 4.19 9.74 14.32
C THR A 62 3.09 10.80 14.40
N GLY A 63 1.97 10.51 15.06
CA GLY A 63 0.76 11.31 15.04
C GLY A 63 -0.02 11.23 13.71
N LEU A 64 0.40 10.37 12.78
CA LEU A 64 -0.28 10.18 11.51
C LEU A 64 -1.46 9.21 11.70
N GLU A 65 -2.61 9.54 11.10
CA GLU A 65 -3.84 8.73 11.26
C GLU A 65 -4.39 8.21 9.93
N ARG A 66 -4.17 8.95 8.84
CA ARG A 66 -4.77 8.66 7.54
C ARG A 66 -4.09 7.51 6.81
N LYS A 67 -4.78 6.92 5.84
CA LYS A 67 -4.24 5.88 4.96
C LYS A 67 -4.26 6.36 3.51
N ALA A 68 -3.32 5.88 2.71
CA ALA A 68 -3.33 6.06 1.27
C ALA A 68 -3.31 4.71 0.58
N ILE A 69 -4.04 4.59 -0.52
CA ILE A 69 -4.08 3.39 -1.35
C ILE A 69 -3.63 3.77 -2.75
N LEU A 70 -2.64 3.08 -3.31
CA LEU A 70 -2.33 3.13 -4.74
C LEU A 70 -2.90 1.88 -5.41
N THR A 71 -3.84 2.04 -6.33
CA THR A 71 -4.33 0.94 -7.17
C THR A 71 -3.98 1.20 -8.62
N ALA A 72 -3.23 0.28 -9.23
CA ALA A 72 -2.71 0.40 -10.58
C ALA A 72 -2.21 -0.96 -11.09
N HIS A 73 -1.96 -1.04 -12.40
CA HIS A 73 -1.13 -2.13 -12.94
C HIS A 73 0.33 -1.96 -12.55
N GLY A 74 1.02 -3.08 -12.37
CA GLY A 74 2.41 -3.13 -11.96
C GLY A 74 3.30 -3.79 -13.00
N MET A 75 4.54 -3.33 -13.10
CA MET A 75 5.60 -4.04 -13.80
C MET A 75 6.92 -3.91 -13.06
N CYS A 76 7.78 -4.92 -13.21
CA CYS A 76 9.13 -4.90 -12.66
C CYS A 76 10.17 -4.98 -13.79
N ILE A 77 11.03 -3.97 -13.89
CA ILE A 77 12.11 -3.89 -14.88
C ILE A 77 13.44 -3.82 -14.13
N LYS A 78 14.31 -4.83 -14.31
CA LYS A 78 15.64 -4.91 -13.65
C LYS A 78 15.55 -4.66 -12.13
N ASN A 79 14.61 -5.32 -11.46
CA ASN A 79 14.30 -5.21 -10.02
C ASN A 79 13.78 -3.83 -9.55
N ASN A 80 13.51 -2.91 -10.47
CA ASN A 80 12.80 -1.68 -10.15
C ASN A 80 11.31 -1.88 -10.41
N TRP A 81 10.49 -1.40 -9.49
CA TRP A 81 9.05 -1.57 -9.52
C TRP A 81 8.34 -0.30 -9.94
N PHE A 82 7.40 -0.46 -10.87
CA PHE A 82 6.69 0.64 -11.49
C PHE A 82 5.19 0.38 -11.45
N TYR A 83 4.42 1.44 -11.23
CA TYR A 83 3.01 1.46 -11.61
C TYR A 83 2.87 2.00 -13.03
N CYS A 84 1.92 1.45 -13.78
CA CYS A 84 1.64 1.88 -15.15
C CYS A 84 0.45 2.83 -15.14
N ASN A 85 0.62 4.00 -15.74
CA ASN A 85 -0.50 4.86 -16.10
C ASN A 85 -0.36 5.20 -17.58
N GLU A 86 -1.32 4.73 -18.36
CA GLU A 86 -1.26 4.63 -19.82
C GLU A 86 -0.01 3.82 -20.23
N ASP A 87 0.68 4.22 -21.30
CA ASP A 87 1.89 3.55 -21.79
C ASP A 87 3.17 3.93 -21.01
N VAL A 88 3.03 4.60 -19.87
CA VAL A 88 4.17 5.13 -19.09
C VAL A 88 4.25 4.47 -17.72
N GLY A 89 5.41 3.87 -17.44
CA GLY A 89 5.77 3.36 -16.11
C GLY A 89 6.35 4.45 -15.22
N TYR A 90 5.86 4.55 -13.99
CA TYR A 90 6.34 5.47 -12.97
C TYR A 90 6.87 4.67 -11.77
N PRO A 91 8.05 5.00 -11.21
CA PRO A 91 8.61 4.26 -10.08
C PRO A 91 7.67 4.30 -8.87
N ILE A 92 7.40 3.14 -8.27
CA ILE A 92 6.61 3.04 -7.04
C ILE A 92 7.27 3.81 -5.90
N GLN A 93 8.60 3.72 -5.78
CA GLN A 93 9.34 4.45 -4.75
C GLN A 93 9.11 5.96 -4.81
N HIS A 94 9.03 6.53 -6.02
CA HIS A 94 8.74 7.96 -6.17
C HIS A 94 7.32 8.32 -5.72
N TRP A 95 6.33 7.43 -5.87
CA TRP A 95 5.00 7.66 -5.26
C TRP A 95 5.09 7.62 -3.73
N ILE A 96 5.80 6.64 -3.17
CA ILE A 96 6.02 6.54 -1.72
C ILE A 96 6.67 7.83 -1.20
N ASP A 97 7.79 8.25 -1.78
CA ASP A 97 8.55 9.44 -1.36
C ASP A 97 7.69 10.72 -1.36
N GLU A 98 6.79 10.87 -2.34
CA GLU A 98 5.92 12.04 -2.46
C GLU A 98 4.80 12.07 -1.40
N VAL A 99 4.31 10.92 -0.95
CA VAL A 99 3.20 10.82 0.02
C VAL A 99 3.65 10.49 1.44
N ASP A 100 4.91 10.09 1.61
CA ASP A 100 5.47 9.69 2.89
C ASP A 100 5.36 10.82 3.93
N GLY A 101 5.00 10.45 5.16
CA GLY A 101 4.76 11.41 6.23
C GLY A 101 3.46 12.20 6.15
N GLN A 102 2.63 12.00 5.13
CA GLN A 102 1.26 12.52 5.08
C GLN A 102 0.23 11.48 5.56
N TYR A 103 0.61 10.21 5.50
CA TYR A 103 -0.25 9.07 5.82
C TYR A 103 0.47 8.12 6.79
N ASN A 104 -0.28 7.50 7.69
CA ASN A 104 0.22 6.47 8.58
C ASN A 104 0.55 5.18 7.84
N VAL A 105 -0.35 4.78 6.92
CA VAL A 105 -0.25 3.53 6.16
C VAL A 105 -0.37 3.82 4.67
N LEU A 106 0.54 3.25 3.87
CA LEU A 106 0.48 3.19 2.43
C LEU A 106 0.16 1.75 2.01
N ILE A 107 -0.98 1.54 1.35
CA ILE A 107 -1.34 0.25 0.76
C ILE A 107 -1.07 0.34 -0.74
N ILE A 108 -0.20 -0.53 -1.25
CA ILE A 108 0.16 -0.58 -2.66
C ILE A 108 -0.50 -1.81 -3.28
N ASP A 109 -1.66 -1.60 -3.89
CA ASP A 109 -2.43 -2.60 -4.61
C ASP A 109 -2.00 -2.63 -6.08
N VAL A 110 -0.77 -3.07 -6.28
CA VAL A 110 -0.05 -3.15 -7.57
C VAL A 110 0.77 -4.45 -7.59
N CYS A 111 0.84 -5.17 -8.71
CA CYS A 111 1.59 -6.44 -8.79
C CYS A 111 3.09 -6.25 -8.58
N ASN A 112 3.74 -7.11 -7.78
CA ASN A 112 5.19 -7.09 -7.50
C ASN A 112 5.85 -8.46 -7.72
N ASP A 113 5.74 -9.01 -8.92
CA ASP A 113 6.16 -10.38 -9.28
C ASP A 113 7.66 -10.66 -9.09
N LYS A 114 8.47 -9.61 -8.95
CA LYS A 114 9.92 -9.71 -8.76
C LYS A 114 10.36 -9.36 -7.34
N GLN A 115 9.43 -9.19 -6.40
CA GLN A 115 9.71 -8.89 -5.00
C GLN A 115 10.65 -7.70 -4.83
N ALA A 116 10.45 -6.68 -5.67
CA ALA A 116 11.21 -5.45 -5.59
C ALA A 116 11.01 -4.82 -4.20
N LYS A 117 12.10 -4.31 -3.65
CA LYS A 117 12.12 -3.74 -2.31
C LYS A 117 11.80 -2.24 -2.36
N ILE A 118 11.15 -1.77 -1.31
CA ILE A 118 10.82 -0.36 -1.11
C ILE A 118 11.40 0.12 0.23
N SER A 119 11.33 1.42 0.45
CA SER A 119 11.62 2.05 1.72
C SER A 119 10.61 3.16 2.01
N SER A 120 10.42 3.46 3.28
CA SER A 120 9.69 4.63 3.75
C SER A 120 10.29 5.10 5.09
N GLU A 121 10.29 6.41 5.30
CA GLU A 121 10.82 7.07 6.49
C GLU A 121 9.75 7.23 7.58
N LYS A 122 8.46 7.32 7.23
CA LYS A 122 7.40 7.60 8.21
C LYS A 122 6.16 6.73 8.09
N SER A 123 5.84 6.23 6.91
CA SER A 123 4.62 5.45 6.67
C SER A 123 4.89 3.95 6.68
N VAL A 124 4.02 3.18 7.33
CA VAL A 124 4.01 1.72 7.18
C VAL A 124 3.54 1.40 5.76
N VAL A 125 4.30 0.58 5.02
CA VAL A 125 3.95 0.22 3.64
C VAL A 125 3.53 -1.23 3.58
N ILE A 126 2.34 -1.50 3.05
CA ILE A 126 1.81 -2.85 2.84
C ILE A 126 1.68 -3.07 1.34
N HIS A 127 2.28 -4.13 0.83
CA HIS A 127 2.26 -4.42 -0.60
C HIS A 127 2.32 -5.92 -0.88
N PRO A 128 1.83 -6.40 -2.03
CA PRO A 128 2.00 -7.81 -2.40
C PRO A 128 3.46 -8.07 -2.75
N ASN A 129 3.91 -9.31 -2.60
CA ASN A 129 5.22 -9.76 -3.09
C ASN A 129 5.10 -10.68 -4.32
N GLU A 130 3.91 -10.65 -4.95
CA GLU A 130 3.53 -11.48 -6.08
C GLU A 130 2.54 -10.73 -6.99
N SER A 131 2.05 -11.41 -8.04
CA SER A 131 0.96 -10.91 -8.87
C SER A 131 -0.35 -10.95 -8.11
N VAL A 132 -1.06 -9.81 -8.09
CA VAL A 132 -2.36 -9.68 -7.46
C VAL A 132 -3.47 -9.76 -8.51
N SER A 133 -4.58 -10.37 -8.12
CA SER A 133 -5.85 -10.25 -8.85
C SER A 133 -6.99 -10.24 -7.83
N ASN A 134 -8.14 -9.67 -8.22
CA ASN A 134 -9.35 -9.69 -7.39
C ASN A 134 -9.74 -11.11 -6.96
N ARG A 135 -9.55 -12.10 -7.84
CA ARG A 135 -9.80 -13.51 -7.52
C ARG A 135 -8.87 -14.01 -6.41
N LYS A 136 -7.56 -13.74 -6.48
CA LYS A 136 -6.62 -14.14 -5.43
C LYS A 136 -6.91 -13.45 -4.09
N LEU A 137 -7.22 -12.15 -4.12
CA LEU A 137 -7.59 -11.39 -2.91
C LEU A 137 -8.83 -11.98 -2.24
N MET A 138 -9.86 -12.30 -3.01
CA MET A 138 -11.08 -12.93 -2.50
C MET A 138 -10.87 -14.35 -1.94
N GLN A 139 -9.85 -15.05 -2.41
CA GLN A 139 -9.51 -16.40 -1.97
C GLN A 139 -8.45 -16.41 -0.85
N TYR A 140 -7.98 -15.23 -0.40
CA TYR A 140 -6.87 -15.10 0.57
C TYR A 140 -5.58 -15.78 0.11
N ASN A 141 -5.34 -15.79 -1.21
CA ASN A 141 -4.19 -16.40 -1.85
C ASN A 141 -3.21 -15.32 -2.35
N VAL A 142 -3.07 -14.24 -1.61
CA VAL A 142 -2.06 -13.20 -1.87
C VAL A 142 -1.19 -13.08 -0.63
N GLN A 143 0.11 -13.19 -0.83
CA GLN A 143 1.10 -12.91 0.19
C GLN A 143 1.47 -11.42 0.18
N PHE A 144 1.43 -10.82 1.36
CA PHE A 144 1.80 -9.43 1.58
C PHE A 144 3.12 -9.33 2.34
N ASP A 145 3.93 -8.36 1.95
CA ASP A 145 5.06 -7.87 2.73
C ASP A 145 4.65 -6.56 3.41
N VAL A 146 5.15 -6.34 4.63
CA VAL A 146 4.99 -5.09 5.37
C VAL A 146 6.36 -4.48 5.61
N TYR A 147 6.55 -3.23 5.21
CA TYR A 147 7.73 -2.45 5.53
C TYR A 147 7.42 -1.49 6.69
N ILE A 148 8.25 -1.56 7.73
CA ILE A 148 8.15 -0.76 8.94
C ILE A 148 9.25 0.33 8.91
N PRO A 149 8.88 1.62 8.97
CA PRO A 149 9.84 2.73 8.99
C PRO A 149 10.94 2.58 10.04
N GLY A 150 12.20 2.75 9.63
CA GLY A 150 13.36 2.66 10.52
C GLY A 150 13.70 1.27 11.07
N ILE A 151 12.99 0.23 10.62
CA ILE A 151 13.22 -1.18 11.01
C ILE A 151 13.46 -2.05 9.76
N GLY A 152 12.63 -1.90 8.73
CA GLY A 152 12.67 -2.70 7.50
C GLY A 152 11.46 -3.62 7.36
N TYR A 153 11.62 -4.70 6.60
CA TYR A 153 10.54 -5.66 6.36
C TYR A 153 10.18 -6.45 7.63
N LEU A 154 8.88 -6.62 7.85
CA LEU A 154 8.33 -7.44 8.93
C LEU A 154 8.73 -8.90 8.73
N ASP A 155 9.33 -9.49 9.76
CA ASP A 155 9.64 -10.91 9.86
C ASP A 155 8.69 -11.54 10.89
N SER A 156 7.93 -12.55 10.48
CA SER A 156 6.94 -13.19 11.35
C SER A 156 7.56 -13.84 12.60
N TYR A 157 8.84 -14.22 12.56
CA TYR A 157 9.53 -14.76 13.72
C TYR A 157 10.02 -13.68 14.70
N LEU A 158 10.07 -12.42 14.25
CA LEU A 158 10.57 -11.28 15.03
C LEU A 158 9.49 -10.23 15.31
N PHE A 159 8.21 -10.56 15.08
CA PHE A 159 7.11 -9.61 15.19
C PHE A 159 7.13 -8.82 16.51
N GLU A 160 7.20 -9.50 17.66
CA GLU A 160 7.18 -8.84 18.98
C GLU A 160 8.41 -7.93 19.19
N GLU A 161 9.58 -8.33 18.68
CA GLU A 161 10.79 -7.51 18.76
C GLU A 161 10.66 -6.27 17.87
N GLN A 162 10.22 -6.41 16.63
CA GLN A 162 10.05 -5.30 15.69
C GLN A 162 8.94 -4.35 16.16
N LEU A 163 7.85 -4.86 16.73
CA LEU A 163 6.80 -4.04 17.32
C LEU A 163 7.34 -3.21 18.50
N LYS A 164 8.14 -3.83 19.38
CA LYS A 164 8.78 -3.13 20.49
C LYS A 164 9.76 -2.05 19.98
N GLN A 165 10.59 -2.36 19.00
CA GLN A 165 11.50 -1.38 18.39
C GLN A 165 10.74 -0.18 17.80
N LEU A 166 9.56 -0.41 17.20
CA LEU A 166 8.73 0.65 16.65
C LEU A 166 8.15 1.55 17.74
N GLN A 167 7.86 1.01 18.92
CA GLN A 167 7.31 1.75 20.06
C GLN A 167 8.38 2.56 20.83
N GLU A 168 9.64 2.12 20.81
CA GLU A 168 10.73 2.71 21.60
C GLU A 168 11.57 3.75 20.83
N LYS A 169 11.68 3.60 19.51
CA LYS A 169 12.35 4.58 18.63
C LYS A 169 11.40 5.68 18.21
#